data_AF-A0A920VNL5-F1
#
_entry.id   AF-A0A920VNL5-F1
#
_cell.length_a   1.000
_cell.length_b   1.000
_cell.length_c   1.000
_cell.angle_alpha   90.00
_cell.angle_beta   90.00
_cell.angle_gamma   90.00
#
_symmetry.space_group_name_H-M   'P 1'
#
loop_
_entity.id
_entity.type
_entity.pdbx_description
1 polymer ?
#
loop_
_entity_poly.entity_id
_entity_poly.type
_entity_poly.pdbx_seq_one_letter_code
_entity_poly.pdbx_strand_id
1 'polypeptide(L)' 'MTEAITKNPHTVLLLDEIEKAHPDVFNLLLQVMDYGTLTDNNGRKADFRNVIIIMTTNAGAKNRERFDGFC' A
#
# COMPACT_ATOMS: atom_id res chain seq x y z
N MET A 1 -5.85 -2.89 11.70
CA MET A 1 -4.73 -2.40 10.87
C MET A 1 -3.99 -1.23 11.54
N THR A 2 -4.71 -0.21 12.01
CA THR A 2 -4.14 0.95 12.70
C THR A 2 -3.34 0.62 13.97
N GLU A 3 -3.76 -0.38 14.76
CA GLU A 3 -3.11 -0.75 16.03
C GLU A 3 -1.70 -1.38 15.87
N ALA A 4 -1.43 -2.05 14.75
CA ALA A 4 -0.11 -2.62 14.45
C ALA A 4 0.91 -1.52 14.07
N ILE A 5 0.43 -0.46 13.40
CA ILE A 5 1.23 0.69 12.96
C ILE A 5 1.57 1.59 14.15
N THR A 6 0.66 1.73 15.12
CA THR A 6 0.94 2.52 16.34
C THR A 6 2.00 1.88 17.25
N LYS A 7 2.16 0.54 17.19
CA LYS A 7 3.14 -0.20 18.01
C LYS A 7 4.54 -0.26 17.41
N ASN A 8 4.68 -0.15 16.09
CA ASN A 8 5.97 -0.19 15.39
C ASN A 8 6.03 0.91 14.33
N PRO A 9 6.73 2.03 14.58
CA PRO A 9 6.83 3.14 13.64
C PRO A 9 7.56 2.77 12.34
N HIS A 10 8.26 1.62 12.30
CA HIS A 10 8.83 1.06 11.07
C HIS A 10 8.12 -0.24 10.72
N THR A 11 7.01 -0.12 10.00
CA THR A 11 6.24 -1.27 9.51
C THR A 11 6.31 -1.32 7.99
N VAL A 12 6.46 -2.52 7.44
CA VAL A 12 6.33 -2.77 6.00
C VAL A 12 4.91 -3.28 5.75
N LEU A 13 4.15 -2.56 4.92
CA LEU A 13 2.82 -2.95 4.48
C LEU A 13 2.92 -3.60 3.10
N LEU A 14 2.70 -4.91 3.02
CA LEU A 14 2.63 -5.63 1.76
C LEU A 14 1.18 -5.71 1.29
N LEU A 15 0.93 -5.24 0.08
CA LEU A 15 -0.35 -5.33 -0.61
C LEU A 15 -0.17 -6.26 -1.81
N ASP A 16 -0.69 -7.47 -1.71
CA ASP A 16 -0.61 -8.47 -2.77
C ASP A 16 -1.87 -8.48 -3.64
N GLU A 17 -1.71 -8.77 -4.93
CA GLU A 17 -2.77 -8.76 -5.95
C GLU A 17 -3.68 -7.53 -5.91
N ILE A 18 -3.09 -6.33 -5.84
CA ILE A 18 -3.84 -5.06 -5.68
C ILE A 18 -4.89 -4.83 -6.79
N GLU A 19 -4.75 -5.45 -7.96
CA GLU A 19 -5.73 -5.41 -9.05
C GLU A 19 -7.09 -6.04 -8.70
N LYS A 20 -7.14 -6.94 -7.70
CA LYS A 20 -8.38 -7.57 -7.22
C LYS A 20 -8.99 -6.81 -6.04
N ALA A 21 -8.30 -5.80 -5.52
CA ALA A 21 -8.78 -5.05 -4.37
C ALA A 21 -10.00 -4.19 -4.75
N HIS A 22 -10.88 -3.97 -3.77
CA HIS A 22 -12.02 -3.08 -3.93
C HIS A 22 -11.54 -1.64 -4.21
N PRO A 23 -12.24 -0.85 -5.05
CA PRO A 23 -11.89 0.54 -5.32
C PRO A 23 -11.68 1.41 -4.07
N ASP A 24 -12.37 1.09 -2.97
CA ASP A 24 -12.22 1.81 -1.69
C ASP A 24 -10.83 1.68 -1.09
N VAL A 25 -10.11 0.59 -1.36
CA VAL A 25 -8.72 0.42 -0.91
C VAL A 25 -7.82 1.44 -1.60
N PHE A 26 -8.03 1.70 -2.90
CA PHE A 26 -7.31 2.75 -3.62
C PHE A 26 -7.62 4.13 -3.05
N ASN A 27 -8.88 4.43 -2.71
CA ASN A 27 -9.26 5.70 -2.10
C ASN A 27 -8.56 5.92 -0.76
N LEU A 28 -8.47 4.87 0.08
CA LEU A 28 -7.73 4.93 1.34
C LEU A 28 -6.23 5.12 1.10
N LEU A 29 -5.63 4.41 0.15
CA LEU A 29 -4.21 4.56 -0.18
C LEU A 29 -3.90 5.96 -0.72
N LEU A 30 -4.76 6.51 -1.56
CA LEU A 30 -4.64 7.89 -2.04
C LEU A 30 -4.68 8.88 -0.87
N GLN A 31 -5.61 8.69 0.08
CA GLN A 31 -5.67 9.51 1.28
C GLN A 31 -4.39 9.41 2.13
N VAL A 32 -3.82 8.20 2.26
CA VAL A 32 -2.54 8.00 2.96
C VAL A 32 -1.39 8.70 2.24
N MET A 33 -1.36 8.64 0.90
CA MET A 33 -0.31 9.28 0.10
C MET A 33 -0.36 10.81 0.18
N ASP A 34 -1.56 11.40 0.31
CA ASP A 34 -1.72 12.86 0.40
C ASP A 34 -1.41 13.39 1.80
N TYR A 35 -2.03 12.80 2.84
CA TYR A 35 -1.97 13.34 4.20
C TYR A 35 -0.93 12.65 5.09
N GLY A 36 -0.30 11.56 4.63
CA GLY A 36 0.62 10.74 5.42
C GLY A 36 -0.04 10.09 6.65
N THR A 37 -1.36 10.17 6.79
CA THR A 37 -2.12 9.67 7.93
C THR A 37 -3.43 9.05 7.47
N LEU A 38 -3.80 7.91 8.07
CA LEU A 38 -5.10 7.29 7.86
C LEU A 38 -5.92 7.43 9.13
N THR A 39 -7.17 7.86 9.01
CA THR A 39 -8.10 7.84 10.14
C THR A 39 -8.99 6.61 9.98
N ASP A 40 -8.94 5.73 10.97
CA ASP A 40 -9.84 4.58 11.03
C ASP A 40 -11.29 5.03 11.27
N ASN A 41 -12.26 4.16 11.01
CA ASN A 41 -13.68 4.43 11.25
C ASN A 41 -13.99 4.70 12.74
N ASN A 42 -13.08 4.29 13.64
CA ASN A 42 -13.15 4.54 15.07
C ASN A 42 -12.51 5.89 15.49
N GLY A 43 -12.15 6.75 14.53
CA GLY A 43 -11.54 8.07 14.78
C GLY A 43 -10.06 8.02 15.18
N ARG A 44 -9.42 6.84 15.15
CA ARG A 44 -8.00 6.70 15.47
C ARG A 44 -7.14 7.10 14.28
N LYS A 45 -6.25 8.06 14.46
CA LYS A 45 -5.25 8.44 13.46
C LYS A 45 -4.05 7.51 13.55
N ALA A 46 -3.74 6.83 12.45
CA ALA A 46 -2.49 6.12 12.24
C ALA A 46 -1.59 6.95 11.33
N ASP A 47 -0.33 7.06 11.71
CA ASP A 47 0.69 7.79 10.99
C ASP A 47 1.48 6.84 10.08
N PHE A 48 1.56 7.18 8.80
CA PHE A 48 2.21 6.38 7.76
C PHE A 48 3.53 6.99 7.28
N ARG A 49 4.01 8.08 7.90
CA ARG A 49 5.24 8.77 7.49
C ARG A 49 6.49 7.88 7.49
N ASN A 50 6.51 6.82 8.28
CA ASN A 50 7.62 5.87 8.39
C ASN A 50 7.25 4.44 7.93
N VAL A 51 6.14 4.29 7.18
CA VAL A 51 5.67 2.99 6.67
C VAL A 51 6.13 2.80 5.24
N ILE A 52 6.77 1.66 4.95
CA ILE A 52 7.11 1.27 3.57
C ILE A 52 5.94 0.47 3.01
N ILE A 53 5.31 0.97 1.95
CA ILE A 53 4.24 0.26 1.24
C ILE A 53 4.84 -0.45 0.04
N ILE A 54 4.71 -1.78 0.02
CA ILE A 54 5.12 -2.64 -1.10
C ILE A 54 3.84 -3.17 -1.74
N MET A 55 3.64 -2.91 -3.03
CA MET A 55 2.50 -3.40 -3.79
C MET A 55 2.98 -4.40 -4.85
N THR A 56 2.30 -5.53 -4.96
CA THR A 56 2.50 -6.52 -6.02
C THR A 56 1.22 -6.64 -6.84
N THR A 57 1.39 -6.80 -8.16
CA THR A 57 0.29 -7.04 -9.09
C THR A 57 0.66 -8.18 -10.04
N ASN A 58 -0.26 -9.11 -10.25
CA ASN A 58 -0.07 -10.18 -11.23
C ASN A 58 -0.30 -9.68 -12.67
N ALA A 59 -0.94 -8.50 -12.83
CA ALA A 59 -1.14 -7.87 -14.13
C ALA A 59 0.19 -7.52 -14.85
N GLY A 60 1.28 -7.30 -14.10
CA GLY A 60 2.60 -6.98 -14.63
C GLY A 60 3.40 -8.18 -15.17
N ALA A 61 3.02 -9.42 -14.82
CA ALA A 61 3.73 -10.62 -15.27
C ALA A 61 3.69 -10.77 -16.81
N LYS A 62 2.62 -10.31 -17.46
CA LYS A 62 2.51 -10.27 -18.92
C LYS A 62 3.41 -9.23 -19.61
N ASN A 63 3.84 -8.18 -18.89
CA ASN A 63 4.69 -7.13 -19.47
C ASN A 63 6.19 -7.36 -19.23
N ARG A 64 6.56 -8.32 -18.39
CA ARG A 64 7.96 -8.62 -18.06
C ARG A 64 8.73 -9.27 -19.22
N GLU A 65 8.03 -9.90 -20.16
CA GLU A 65 8.65 -10.48 -21.37
C GLU A 65 9.21 -9.43 -22.34
N ARG A 66 8.88 -8.14 -22.19
CA ARG A 66 9.32 -7.09 -23.13
C ARG A 66 10.58 -6.33 -22.72
N PHE A 67 11.10 -6.58 -21.51
CA PHE A 67 12.32 -5.92 -20.98
C PHE A 67 13.55 -6.83 -20.90
N ASP A 68 13.45 -8.10 -21.31
CA ASP A 68 14.56 -9.08 -21.29
C ASP A 68 15.48 -8.99 -22.54
N GLY A 69 15.62 -7.80 -23.12
CA GLY A 69 16.32 -7.59 -24.38
C GLY A 69 17.20 -6.34 -24.38
N PHE A 70 18.12 -6.23 -23.42
CA PHE A 70 19.37 -5.48 -23.58
C PHE A 70 20.40 -5.91 -22.51
N CYS A 71 21.10 -6.99 -22.80
CA CYS A 71 22.46 -7.29 -22.33
C CYS A 71 23.19 -7.98 -23.48
#